data_AF-A0AAE0C0T6-F1
#
_entry.id   AF-A0AAE0C0T6-F1
#
_cell.length_a   1.000
_cell.length_b   1.000
_cell.length_c   1.000
_cell.angle_alpha   90.00
_cell.angle_beta   90.00
_cell.angle_gamma   90.00
#
_symmetry.space_group_name_H-M   'P 1'
#
loop_
_entity.id
_entity.type
_entity.pdbx_description
1 polymer ?
#
loop_
_entity_poly.entity_id
_entity_poly.type
_entity_poly.pdbx_seq_one_letter_code
_entity_poly.pdbx_strand_id
1 'polypeptide(L)'
;MYKALSLYQAVNKPSWALSDDPWVGAAEVEATLCITKTTTTCCQYEKVFAGAYGALIKGATMHNLRAGYLDIVDVQKVSKTGGLPRIRKYDLSALGQQCVKRATLEGERRFCGNVTEELTGAGVEMSDRELQATLLDLRTVQCAHVTKEQRDTALQLLKKQYVAFGAQCLLFDRQEAATAAELQASRKQKAAALEPTVASSATTLKVEKSVPVLCGYTYGSSGWDDVDVLSVVEEQVGAGRYGLWIWFLKPRTWKPSF
;
A
#
# COMPACT_ATOMS: atom_id res chain seq x y z
N MET A 1 -15.98 -42.58 -1.37
CA MET A 1 -16.91 -42.60 -2.53
C MET A 1 -17.59 -41.24 -2.66
N TYR A 2 -17.23 -40.46 -3.69
CA TYR A 2 -17.52 -39.03 -3.87
C TYR A 2 -18.94 -38.72 -4.40
N LYS A 3 -19.97 -39.06 -3.62
CA LYS A 3 -21.37 -39.09 -4.09
C LYS A 3 -21.84 -37.82 -4.81
N ALA A 4 -21.54 -36.62 -4.32
CA ALA A 4 -22.05 -35.39 -4.92
C ALA A 4 -21.37 -35.05 -6.27
N LEU A 5 -20.05 -35.20 -6.35
CA LEU A 5 -19.28 -34.87 -7.55
C LEU A 5 -19.42 -35.94 -8.64
N SER A 6 -19.48 -37.22 -8.26
CA SER A 6 -19.76 -38.29 -9.21
C SER A 6 -21.16 -38.16 -9.83
N LEU A 7 -22.16 -37.80 -9.03
CA LEU A 7 -23.51 -37.49 -9.53
C LEU A 7 -23.51 -36.28 -10.46
N TYR A 8 -22.81 -35.20 -10.11
CA TYR A 8 -22.69 -34.03 -10.99
C TYR A 8 -22.04 -34.38 -12.33
N GLN A 9 -20.98 -35.18 -12.30
CA GLN A 9 -20.24 -35.60 -13.49
C GLN A 9 -21.08 -36.50 -14.39
N ALA A 10 -21.79 -37.47 -13.82
CA ALA A 10 -22.69 -38.35 -14.55
C ALA A 10 -23.83 -37.58 -15.24
N VAL A 11 -24.36 -36.53 -14.61
CA VAL A 11 -25.46 -35.73 -15.16
C VAL A 11 -24.98 -34.74 -16.23
N ASN A 12 -23.83 -34.07 -16.03
CA ASN A 12 -23.45 -32.93 -16.87
C ASN A 12 -22.39 -33.27 -17.91
N LYS A 13 -21.43 -34.15 -17.60
CA LYS A 13 -20.27 -34.44 -18.47
C LYS A 13 -19.79 -35.90 -18.32
N PRO A 14 -20.61 -36.88 -18.76
CA PRO A 14 -20.30 -38.30 -18.59
C PRO A 14 -19.03 -38.73 -19.33
N SER A 15 -18.70 -38.10 -20.46
CA SER A 15 -17.48 -38.39 -21.23
C SER A 15 -16.18 -37.97 -20.53
N TRP A 16 -16.26 -37.12 -19.51
CA TRP A 16 -15.09 -36.65 -18.73
C TRP A 16 -15.04 -37.25 -17.33
N ALA A 17 -15.85 -38.29 -17.08
CA ALA A 17 -15.61 -39.43 -16.18
C ALA A 17 -14.23 -39.51 -15.48
N LEU A 18 -14.00 -38.84 -14.34
CA LEU A 18 -12.76 -38.98 -13.59
C LEU A 18 -12.95 -40.07 -12.54
N SER A 19 -11.99 -40.98 -12.45
CA SER A 19 -11.93 -41.94 -11.33
C SER A 19 -11.58 -41.22 -10.02
N ASP A 20 -11.66 -41.97 -8.91
CA ASP A 20 -11.50 -41.44 -7.55
C ASP A 20 -10.10 -40.80 -7.29
N ASP A 21 -9.03 -41.31 -7.90
CA ASP A 21 -7.65 -40.81 -7.75
C ASP A 21 -7.40 -39.44 -8.43
N PRO A 22 -7.83 -39.20 -9.69
CA PRO A 22 -7.73 -37.90 -10.33
C PRO A 22 -8.38 -36.75 -9.55
N TRP A 23 -9.44 -37.00 -8.79
CA TRP A 23 -10.10 -35.97 -7.99
C TRP A 23 -9.22 -35.45 -6.85
N VAL A 24 -8.40 -36.34 -6.24
CA VAL A 24 -7.43 -35.95 -5.22
C VAL A 24 -6.34 -35.07 -5.84
N GLY A 25 -5.81 -35.47 -6.99
CA GLY A 25 -4.83 -34.69 -7.73
C GLY A 25 -5.36 -33.32 -8.15
N ALA A 26 -6.62 -33.26 -8.64
CA ALA A 26 -7.27 -32.01 -9.02
C ALA A 26 -7.45 -31.05 -7.83
N ALA A 27 -7.78 -31.56 -6.64
CA ALA A 27 -7.90 -30.76 -5.43
C ALA A 27 -6.54 -30.19 -4.98
N GLU A 28 -5.45 -30.93 -5.12
CA GLU A 28 -4.09 -30.46 -4.83
C GLU A 28 -3.62 -29.37 -5.81
N VAL A 29 -3.96 -29.54 -7.10
CA VAL A 29 -3.70 -28.53 -8.13
C VAL A 29 -4.50 -27.26 -7.85
N GLU A 30 -5.79 -27.38 -7.52
CA GLU A 30 -6.63 -26.23 -7.12
C GLU A 30 -6.05 -25.49 -5.92
N ALA A 31 -5.64 -26.21 -4.87
CA ALA A 31 -5.08 -25.60 -3.68
C ALA A 31 -3.80 -24.81 -4.00
N THR A 32 -2.93 -25.38 -4.83
CA THR A 32 -1.72 -24.68 -5.32
C THR A 32 -2.08 -23.42 -6.12
N LEU A 33 -3.08 -23.52 -7.00
CA LEU A 33 -3.59 -22.38 -7.76
C LEU A 33 -4.25 -21.32 -6.86
N CYS A 34 -4.89 -21.71 -5.76
CA CYS A 34 -5.48 -20.77 -4.80
C CYS A 34 -4.41 -19.92 -4.10
N ILE A 35 -3.27 -20.51 -3.74
CA ILE A 35 -2.14 -19.78 -3.15
C ILE A 35 -1.63 -18.73 -4.14
N THR A 36 -1.41 -19.12 -5.41
CA THR A 36 -0.92 -18.19 -6.45
C THR A 36 -2.00 -17.23 -6.97
N LYS A 37 -3.28 -17.58 -6.86
CA LYS A 37 -4.39 -16.67 -7.12
C LYS A 37 -4.41 -15.53 -6.12
N THR A 38 -4.12 -15.81 -4.85
CA THR A 38 -4.13 -14.79 -3.80
C THR A 38 -3.11 -13.69 -4.11
N THR A 39 -1.90 -14.04 -4.57
CA THR A 39 -0.94 -13.01 -5.03
C THR A 39 -1.45 -12.22 -6.22
N THR A 40 -1.88 -12.92 -7.27
CA THR A 40 -2.26 -12.25 -8.53
C THR A 40 -3.48 -11.37 -8.35
N THR A 41 -4.44 -11.81 -7.53
CA THR A 41 -5.65 -11.04 -7.19
C THR A 41 -5.29 -9.80 -6.39
N CYS A 42 -4.52 -9.94 -5.30
CA CYS A 42 -4.11 -8.78 -4.50
C CYS A 42 -3.30 -7.79 -5.34
N CYS A 43 -2.34 -8.26 -6.15
CA CYS A 43 -1.57 -7.40 -7.06
C CYS A 43 -2.44 -6.70 -8.13
N GLN A 44 -3.54 -7.32 -8.60
CA GLN A 44 -4.40 -6.77 -9.66
C GLN A 44 -5.37 -5.70 -9.16
N TYR A 45 -5.93 -5.87 -7.97
CA TYR A 45 -6.88 -4.91 -7.39
C TYR A 45 -6.17 -3.72 -6.72
N GLU A 46 -4.88 -3.84 -6.45
CA GLU A 46 -4.07 -2.83 -5.80
C GLU A 46 -3.42 -1.85 -6.79
N LYS A 47 -4.24 -1.07 -7.51
CA LYS A 47 -3.72 -0.19 -8.57
C LYS A 47 -3.08 1.13 -8.09
N VAL A 48 -3.38 1.63 -6.88
CA VAL A 48 -2.94 3.00 -6.48
C VAL A 48 -2.61 3.20 -4.99
N PHE A 49 -3.21 2.48 -4.04
CA PHE A 49 -3.10 2.80 -2.59
C PHE A 49 -2.74 1.62 -1.67
N ALA A 50 -2.03 0.62 -2.18
CA ALA A 50 -1.67 -0.55 -1.38
C ALA A 50 -0.63 -0.28 -0.28
N GLY A 51 -0.01 0.90 -0.27
CA GLY A 51 1.03 1.23 0.69
C GLY A 51 2.10 0.14 0.72
N ALA A 52 2.18 -0.58 1.83
CA ALA A 52 3.18 -1.62 2.08
C ALA A 52 2.71 -3.07 1.88
N TYR A 53 1.47 -3.31 1.43
CA TYR A 53 0.93 -4.68 1.35
C TYR A 53 1.69 -5.60 0.38
N GLY A 54 2.38 -5.05 -0.62
CA GLY A 54 3.18 -5.84 -1.57
C GLY A 54 4.17 -6.77 -0.87
N ALA A 55 4.88 -6.28 0.16
CA ALA A 55 5.83 -7.09 0.93
C ALA A 55 5.13 -8.21 1.71
N LEU A 56 3.98 -7.92 2.32
CA LEU A 56 3.17 -8.90 3.03
C LEU A 56 2.61 -9.98 2.11
N ILE A 57 2.10 -9.60 0.94
CA ILE A 57 1.54 -10.53 -0.04
C ILE A 57 2.62 -11.49 -0.55
N LYS A 58 3.80 -10.96 -0.92
CA LYS A 58 4.95 -11.78 -1.31
C LYS A 58 5.35 -12.74 -0.18
N GLY A 59 5.49 -12.22 1.03
CA GLY A 59 5.86 -12.98 2.23
C GLY A 59 4.89 -14.11 2.55
N ALA A 60 3.59 -13.80 2.64
CA ALA A 60 2.53 -14.76 2.93
C ALA A 60 2.45 -15.87 1.87
N THR A 61 2.68 -15.51 0.61
CA THR A 61 2.63 -16.48 -0.49
C THR A 61 3.79 -17.44 -0.44
N MET A 62 5.01 -16.92 -0.28
CA MET A 62 6.19 -17.76 -0.14
C MET A 62 6.12 -18.62 1.12
N HIS A 63 5.55 -18.10 2.22
CA HIS A 63 5.29 -18.87 3.42
C HIS A 63 4.35 -20.04 3.14
N ASN A 64 3.21 -19.81 2.48
CA ASN A 64 2.24 -20.85 2.15
C ASN A 64 2.79 -21.90 1.16
N LEU A 65 3.55 -21.48 0.15
CA LEU A 65 4.21 -22.39 -0.80
C LEU A 65 5.30 -23.25 -0.15
N ARG A 66 5.92 -22.77 0.93
CA ARG A 66 6.99 -23.45 1.68
C ARG A 66 6.50 -24.20 2.92
N ALA A 67 5.21 -24.11 3.26
CA ALA A 67 4.67 -24.61 4.53
C ALA A 67 4.71 -26.15 4.68
N GLY A 68 4.96 -26.89 3.59
CA GLY A 68 4.96 -28.35 3.59
C GLY A 68 3.55 -28.97 3.67
N TYR A 69 2.51 -28.17 3.55
CA TYR A 69 1.11 -28.60 3.50
C TYR A 69 0.30 -27.74 2.53
N LEU A 70 -0.85 -28.26 2.10
CA LEU A 70 -1.85 -27.51 1.33
C LEU A 70 -3.23 -27.58 2.01
N ASP A 71 -3.98 -26.48 1.95
CA ASP A 71 -5.38 -26.44 2.36
C ASP A 71 -6.27 -26.82 1.16
N ILE A 72 -6.49 -28.13 0.99
CA ILE A 72 -7.21 -28.71 -0.14
C ILE A 72 -8.71 -28.76 0.12
N VAL A 73 -9.51 -28.76 -0.94
CA VAL A 73 -10.96 -28.96 -0.84
C VAL A 73 -11.25 -30.41 -0.41
N ASP A 74 -12.07 -30.59 0.63
CA ASP A 74 -12.57 -31.88 1.07
C ASP A 74 -13.68 -32.35 0.13
N VAL A 75 -13.26 -33.03 -0.94
CA VAL A 75 -14.10 -33.61 -1.99
C VAL A 75 -15.22 -34.50 -1.43
N GLN A 76 -15.04 -35.10 -0.25
CA GLN A 76 -16.03 -36.00 0.36
C GLN A 76 -17.15 -35.24 1.08
N LYS A 77 -16.86 -34.04 1.59
CA LYS A 77 -17.81 -33.22 2.35
C LYS A 77 -18.44 -32.10 1.53
N VAL A 78 -18.15 -32.02 0.23
CA VAL A 78 -18.78 -31.05 -0.67
C VAL A 78 -20.30 -31.28 -0.66
N SER A 79 -21.04 -30.28 -0.18
CA SER A 79 -22.50 -30.29 -0.10
C SER A 79 -23.11 -29.26 -1.05
N LYS A 80 -24.44 -29.27 -1.22
CA LYS A 80 -25.16 -28.24 -1.99
C LYS A 80 -25.18 -26.87 -1.31
N THR A 81 -24.93 -26.81 0.00
CA THR A 81 -24.97 -25.58 0.80
C THR A 81 -23.63 -24.84 0.76
N GLY A 82 -23.68 -23.51 0.91
CA GLY A 82 -22.59 -22.60 0.54
C GLY A 82 -21.26 -22.81 1.29
N GLY A 83 -20.17 -22.84 0.53
CA GLY A 83 -18.79 -22.95 1.00
C GLY A 83 -18.12 -24.28 0.64
N LEU A 84 -16.91 -24.22 0.08
CA LEU A 84 -16.10 -25.41 -0.16
C LEU A 84 -15.35 -25.79 1.12
N PRO A 85 -15.64 -26.94 1.75
CA PRO A 85 -14.92 -27.36 2.94
C PRO A 85 -13.44 -27.57 2.60
N ARG A 86 -12.52 -27.10 3.44
CA ARG A 86 -11.08 -27.29 3.25
C ARG A 86 -10.48 -28.10 4.39
N ILE A 87 -9.53 -28.96 4.07
CA ILE A 87 -8.71 -29.72 5.02
C ILE A 87 -7.23 -29.49 4.73
N ARG A 88 -6.43 -29.46 5.80
CA ARG A 88 -4.99 -29.39 5.69
C ARG A 88 -4.42 -30.77 5.36
N LYS A 89 -3.66 -30.86 4.28
CA LYS A 89 -3.03 -32.09 3.81
C LYS A 89 -1.51 -31.92 3.73
N TYR A 90 -0.79 -32.84 4.37
CA TYR A 90 0.68 -32.88 4.41
C TYR A 90 1.23 -33.88 3.37
N ASP A 91 0.61 -35.06 3.28
CA ASP A 91 1.05 -36.14 2.38
C ASP A 91 0.49 -35.96 0.97
N LEU A 92 1.07 -34.99 0.24
CA LEU A 92 0.67 -34.69 -1.14
C LEU A 92 1.02 -35.83 -2.09
N SER A 93 0.17 -36.04 -3.11
CA SER A 93 0.48 -36.97 -4.20
C SER A 93 1.72 -36.51 -4.99
N ALA A 94 2.30 -37.40 -5.80
CA ALA A 94 3.43 -37.03 -6.67
C ALA A 94 3.11 -35.83 -7.59
N LEU A 95 1.86 -35.75 -8.06
CA LEU A 95 1.38 -34.62 -8.85
C LEU A 95 1.35 -33.32 -8.02
N GLY A 96 0.75 -33.37 -6.82
CA GLY A 96 0.69 -32.22 -5.93
C GLY A 96 2.07 -31.71 -5.52
N GLN A 97 2.99 -32.61 -5.18
CA GLN A 97 4.39 -32.27 -4.89
C GLN A 97 5.06 -31.58 -6.08
N GLN A 98 4.85 -32.08 -7.30
CA GLN A 98 5.39 -31.47 -8.50
C GLN A 98 4.80 -30.08 -8.76
N CYS A 99 3.49 -29.90 -8.55
CA CYS A 99 2.80 -28.61 -8.68
C CYS A 99 3.32 -27.59 -7.67
N VAL A 100 3.41 -27.96 -6.39
CA VAL A 100 3.98 -27.09 -5.35
C VAL A 100 5.42 -26.76 -5.68
N LYS A 101 6.26 -27.74 -6.03
CA LYS A 101 7.67 -27.50 -6.39
C LYS A 101 7.80 -26.46 -7.52
N ARG A 102 7.00 -26.59 -8.59
CA ARG A 102 7.01 -25.65 -9.71
C ARG A 102 6.50 -24.27 -9.31
N ALA A 103 5.42 -24.20 -8.52
CA ALA A 103 4.87 -22.95 -8.03
C ALA A 103 5.86 -22.22 -7.09
N THR A 104 6.52 -22.96 -6.19
CA THR A 104 7.56 -22.43 -5.30
C THR A 104 8.74 -21.91 -6.09
N LEU A 105 9.22 -22.65 -7.10
CA LEU A 105 10.33 -22.20 -7.96
C LEU A 105 9.98 -20.89 -8.69
N GLU A 106 8.79 -20.82 -9.28
CA GLU A 106 8.33 -19.59 -9.93
C GLU A 106 8.16 -18.44 -8.93
N GLY A 107 7.68 -18.72 -7.72
CA GLY A 107 7.61 -17.75 -6.63
C GLY A 107 8.99 -17.23 -6.22
N GLU A 108 9.99 -18.11 -6.11
CA GLU A 108 11.37 -17.71 -5.82
C GLU A 108 11.97 -16.83 -6.92
N ARG A 109 11.70 -17.15 -8.19
CA ARG A 109 12.14 -16.33 -9.33
C ARG A 109 11.57 -14.92 -9.29
N ARG A 110 10.29 -14.80 -8.95
CA ARG A 110 9.61 -13.51 -8.94
C ARG A 110 9.87 -12.67 -7.70
N PHE A 111 10.01 -13.31 -6.54
CA PHE A 111 9.97 -12.61 -5.25
C PHE A 111 11.26 -12.70 -4.45
N CYS A 112 12.16 -13.63 -4.78
CA CYS A 112 13.38 -13.89 -4.01
C CYS A 112 14.66 -13.71 -4.85
N GLY A 113 14.54 -13.19 -6.08
CA GLY A 113 15.69 -12.98 -6.98
C GLY A 113 16.36 -14.27 -7.48
N ASN A 114 15.69 -15.43 -7.36
CA ASN A 114 16.27 -16.70 -7.81
C ASN A 114 16.33 -16.74 -9.34
N VAL A 115 17.49 -17.04 -9.91
CA VAL A 115 17.70 -17.14 -11.38
C VAL A 115 17.96 -18.59 -11.82
N THR A 116 17.95 -19.53 -10.88
CA THR A 116 18.29 -20.94 -11.10
C THR A 116 17.05 -21.80 -11.37
N GLU A 117 17.28 -23.08 -11.70
CA GLU A 117 16.25 -24.12 -11.82
C GLU A 117 16.01 -24.89 -10.50
N GLU A 118 16.69 -24.49 -9.42
CA GLU A 118 16.64 -25.16 -8.13
C GLU A 118 16.01 -24.29 -7.04
N LEU A 119 15.42 -24.94 -6.04
CA LEU A 119 14.87 -24.25 -4.88
C LEU A 119 16.02 -23.83 -3.96
N THR A 120 16.16 -22.53 -3.75
CA THR A 120 17.24 -21.94 -2.96
C THR A 120 16.82 -21.70 -1.51
N GLY A 121 15.51 -21.53 -1.26
CA GLY A 121 14.99 -21.15 0.05
C GLY A 121 15.28 -19.70 0.43
N ALA A 122 15.75 -18.86 -0.51
CA ALA A 122 16.06 -17.46 -0.26
C ALA A 122 14.87 -16.68 0.30
N GLY A 123 15.15 -15.67 1.12
CA GLY A 123 14.13 -14.77 1.65
C GLY A 123 13.47 -13.92 0.54
N VAL A 124 12.28 -13.39 0.83
CA VAL A 124 11.62 -12.44 -0.07
C VAL A 124 12.44 -11.16 -0.13
N GLU A 125 12.78 -10.75 -1.35
CA GLU A 125 13.47 -9.51 -1.64
C GLU A 125 12.46 -8.35 -1.64
N MET A 126 12.81 -7.28 -0.93
CA MET A 126 12.03 -6.05 -0.87
C MET A 126 12.84 -4.92 -1.46
N SER A 127 12.23 -4.16 -2.37
CA SER A 127 12.84 -2.94 -2.89
C SER A 127 12.92 -1.85 -1.81
N ASP A 128 13.82 -0.87 -1.99
CA ASP A 128 13.94 0.30 -1.13
C ASP A 128 12.59 1.01 -0.88
N ARG A 129 11.78 1.12 -1.94
CA ARG A 129 10.45 1.74 -1.86
C ARG A 129 9.49 0.92 -1.00
N GLU A 130 9.50 -0.40 -1.14
CA GLU A 130 8.66 -1.29 -0.32
C GLU A 130 9.08 -1.25 1.15
N LEU A 131 10.38 -1.25 1.42
CA LEU A 131 10.95 -1.12 2.76
C LEU A 131 10.51 0.20 3.44
N GLN A 132 10.63 1.33 2.74
CA GLN A 132 10.18 2.63 3.23
C GLN A 132 8.66 2.66 3.46
N ALA A 133 7.89 2.19 2.49
CA ALA A 133 6.43 2.13 2.59
C ALA A 133 6.01 1.31 3.80
N THR A 134 6.70 0.20 4.08
CA THR A 134 6.41 -0.68 5.22
C THR A 134 6.61 -0.02 6.58
N LEU A 135 7.56 0.92 6.69
CA LEU A 135 7.76 1.71 7.90
C LEU A 135 6.76 2.86 8.04
N LEU A 136 6.30 3.43 6.92
CA LEU A 136 5.38 4.57 6.92
C LEU A 136 3.91 4.14 7.06
N ASP A 137 3.56 2.94 6.59
CA ASP A 137 2.20 2.42 6.67
C ASP A 137 1.92 1.85 8.08
N LEU A 138 1.01 2.51 8.80
CA LEU A 138 0.61 2.15 10.16
C LEU A 138 0.09 0.71 10.27
N ARG A 139 -0.45 0.15 9.18
CA ARG A 139 -1.00 -1.20 9.15
C ARG A 139 0.10 -2.26 9.13
N THR A 140 1.29 -1.91 8.66
CA THR A 140 2.40 -2.87 8.45
C THR A 140 3.60 -2.61 9.35
N VAL A 141 3.76 -1.41 9.91
CA VAL A 141 4.94 -1.01 10.70
C VAL A 141 5.20 -1.93 11.91
N GLN A 142 4.16 -2.53 12.48
CA GLN A 142 4.27 -3.46 13.62
C GLN A 142 4.33 -4.94 13.21
N CYS A 143 4.17 -5.26 11.92
CA CYS A 143 4.16 -6.64 11.46
C CYS A 143 5.56 -7.26 11.49
N ALA A 144 5.64 -8.54 11.88
CA ALA A 144 6.90 -9.28 12.05
C ALA A 144 7.61 -9.68 10.73
N HIS A 145 7.04 -9.35 9.58
CA HIS A 145 7.55 -9.71 8.26
C HIS A 145 8.85 -9.01 7.81
N VAL A 146 9.28 -7.96 8.52
CA VAL A 146 10.50 -7.21 8.21
C VAL A 146 11.54 -7.46 9.30
N THR A 147 12.74 -7.85 8.91
CA THR A 147 13.85 -8.08 9.84
C THR A 147 14.33 -6.77 10.47
N LYS A 148 15.06 -6.85 11.59
CA LYS A 148 15.64 -5.66 12.22
C LYS A 148 16.58 -4.91 11.27
N GLU A 149 17.42 -5.62 10.54
CA GLU A 149 18.37 -5.06 9.57
C GLU A 149 17.65 -4.31 8.44
N GLN A 150 16.57 -4.90 7.92
CA GLN A 150 15.72 -4.26 6.91
C GLN A 150 15.04 -3.00 7.45
N ARG A 151 14.58 -3.00 8.71
CA ARG A 151 14.03 -1.80 9.36
C ARG A 151 15.08 -0.71 9.53
N ASP A 152 16.29 -1.06 9.96
CA ASP A 152 17.38 -0.11 10.13
C ASP A 152 17.78 0.51 8.78
N THR A 153 17.84 -0.31 7.73
CA THR A 153 18.09 0.13 6.35
C THR A 153 17.01 1.09 5.87
N ALA A 154 15.75 0.72 6.02
CA ALA A 154 14.61 1.56 5.64
C ALA A 154 14.61 2.91 6.37
N LEU A 155 14.96 2.93 7.66
CA LEU A 155 15.08 4.15 8.45
C LEU A 155 16.18 5.08 7.91
N GLN A 156 17.34 4.53 7.53
CA GLN A 156 18.42 5.33 6.94
C GLN A 156 18.01 5.92 5.60
N LEU A 157 17.30 5.15 4.77
CA LEU A 157 16.80 5.65 3.49
C LEU A 157 15.77 6.78 3.70
N LEU A 158 14.85 6.65 4.67
CA LEU A 158 13.89 7.71 5.01
C LEU A 158 14.58 8.97 5.52
N LYS A 159 15.60 8.85 6.38
CA LYS A 159 16.40 10.00 6.84
C LYS A 159 17.05 10.73 5.67
N LYS A 160 17.65 9.99 4.73
CA LYS A 160 18.27 10.57 3.53
C LYS A 160 17.26 11.31 2.67
N GLN A 161 16.08 10.72 2.43
CA GLN A 161 15.00 11.36 1.68
C GLN A 161 14.47 12.61 2.38
N TYR A 162 14.33 12.59 3.71
CA TYR A 162 13.88 13.74 4.48
C TYR A 162 14.82 14.94 4.35
N VAL A 163 16.14 14.70 4.45
CA VAL A 163 17.16 15.75 4.25
C VAL A 163 17.09 16.32 2.83
N ALA A 164 16.96 15.45 1.82
CA ALA A 164 16.83 15.87 0.41
C ALA A 164 15.57 16.71 0.18
N PHE A 165 14.44 16.29 0.76
CA PHE A 165 13.18 17.03 0.70
C PHE A 165 13.31 18.42 1.36
N GLY A 166 13.90 18.51 2.55
CA GLY A 166 14.14 19.79 3.23
C GLY A 166 15.03 20.73 2.42
N ALA A 167 16.09 20.22 1.79
CA ALA A 167 16.93 21.01 0.89
C ALA A 167 16.13 21.53 -0.33
N GLN A 168 15.23 20.72 -0.86
CA GLN A 168 14.37 21.09 -1.98
C GLN A 168 13.35 22.16 -1.59
N CYS A 169 12.74 22.08 -0.40
CA CYS A 169 11.87 23.12 0.13
C CYS A 169 12.60 24.47 0.24
N LEU A 170 13.82 24.49 0.77
CA LEU A 170 14.62 25.72 0.86
C LEU A 170 14.94 26.33 -0.51
N LEU A 171 15.16 25.49 -1.54
CA LEU A 171 15.35 25.97 -2.91
C LEU A 171 14.06 26.57 -3.47
N PHE A 172 12.92 25.93 -3.21
CA PHE A 172 11.60 26.41 -3.63
C PHE A 172 11.27 27.76 -2.99
N ASP A 173 11.46 27.90 -1.67
CA ASP A 173 11.22 29.16 -0.94
C ASP A 173 12.07 30.32 -1.50
N ARG A 174 13.32 30.04 -1.87
CA ARG A 174 14.21 31.03 -2.50
C ARG A 174 13.73 31.45 -3.88
N GLN A 175 13.23 30.50 -4.69
CA GLN A 175 12.68 30.79 -6.01
C GLN A 175 11.39 31.60 -5.90
N GLU A 176 10.53 31.29 -4.93
CA GLU A 176 9.30 32.03 -4.67
C GLU A 176 9.60 33.46 -4.21
N ALA A 177 10.57 33.64 -3.31
CA ALA A 177 11.01 34.97 -2.88
C ALA A 177 11.62 35.80 -4.03
N ALA A 178 12.43 35.18 -4.91
CA ALA A 178 13.02 35.84 -6.06
C ALA A 178 11.96 36.30 -7.07
N THR A 179 11.03 35.40 -7.42
CA THR A 179 9.91 35.72 -8.33
C THR A 179 9.01 36.81 -7.77
N ALA A 180 8.71 36.80 -6.46
CA ALA A 180 7.98 37.87 -5.79
C ALA A 180 8.71 39.22 -5.87
N ALA A 181 10.04 39.24 -5.68
CA ALA A 181 10.86 40.44 -5.77
C ALA A 181 10.89 41.02 -7.19
N GLU A 182 11.04 40.18 -8.21
CA GLU A 182 10.97 40.58 -9.62
C GLU A 182 9.60 41.18 -9.98
N LEU A 183 8.51 40.57 -9.50
CA LEU A 183 7.15 41.06 -9.71
C LEU A 183 6.93 42.43 -9.06
N GLN A 184 7.47 42.64 -7.87
CA GLN A 184 7.46 43.95 -7.21
C GLN A 184 8.29 44.99 -7.96
N ALA A 185 9.47 44.62 -8.46
CA ALA A 185 10.32 45.51 -9.25
C ALA A 185 9.64 45.93 -10.55
N SER A 186 9.03 44.98 -11.27
CA SER A 186 8.26 45.25 -12.50
C SER A 186 7.06 46.16 -12.24
N ARG A 187 6.32 45.95 -11.14
CA ARG A 187 5.23 46.85 -10.72
C ARG A 187 5.71 48.27 -10.45
N LYS A 188 6.85 48.44 -9.76
CA LYS A 188 7.45 49.75 -9.50
C LYS A 188 7.89 50.44 -10.79
N GLN A 189 8.52 49.72 -11.72
CA GLN A 189 8.91 50.26 -13.02
C GLN A 189 7.68 50.69 -13.85
N LYS A 190 6.63 49.88 -13.90
CA LYS A 190 5.37 50.25 -14.57
C LYS A 190 4.71 51.47 -13.93
N ALA A 191 4.68 51.56 -12.61
CA ALA A 191 4.15 52.73 -11.90
C ALA A 191 4.97 54.00 -12.16
N ALA A 192 6.30 53.89 -12.17
CA ALA A 192 7.20 55.00 -12.47
C ALA A 192 7.12 55.48 -13.94
N ALA A 193 6.75 54.58 -14.87
CA ALA A 193 6.52 54.93 -16.26
C ALA A 193 5.15 55.60 -16.50
N LEU A 194 4.25 55.62 -15.51
CA LEU A 194 2.85 56.06 -15.69
C LEU A 194 2.55 57.49 -15.18
N GLU A 195 3.48 58.22 -14.57
CA GLU A 195 3.22 59.60 -14.08
C GLU A 195 4.43 60.53 -14.26
N PRO A 196 4.29 61.81 -14.72
CA PRO A 196 3.03 62.53 -15.00
C PRO A 196 2.94 63.15 -16.43
N THR A 197 1.95 62.72 -17.21
CA THR A 197 1.29 63.53 -18.26
C THR A 197 -0.22 63.31 -18.23
N VAL A 198 -0.84 63.37 -17.05
CA VAL A 198 -2.30 63.57 -16.97
C VAL A 198 -2.60 64.64 -15.93
N ALA A 199 -2.40 65.89 -16.35
CA ALA A 199 -3.14 66.99 -15.78
C ALA A 199 -4.62 66.82 -16.14
N SER A 200 -5.49 66.93 -15.14
CA SER A 200 -6.91 67.26 -15.26
C SER A 200 -7.81 66.23 -15.95
N SER A 201 -8.47 65.39 -15.16
CA SER A 201 -9.93 65.21 -15.23
C SER A 201 -10.42 64.39 -14.03
N ALA A 202 -10.89 65.08 -13.00
CA ALA A 202 -11.61 64.45 -11.91
C ALA A 202 -13.03 64.11 -12.38
N THR A 203 -13.26 62.86 -12.78
CA THR A 203 -14.60 62.33 -13.01
C THR A 203 -14.94 61.36 -11.89
N THR A 204 -15.86 61.76 -11.02
CA THR A 204 -16.31 60.97 -9.87
C THR A 204 -17.19 59.82 -10.37
N LEU A 205 -16.60 58.63 -10.54
CA LEU A 205 -17.36 57.40 -10.79
C LEU A 205 -17.87 56.84 -9.46
N LYS A 206 -19.19 56.82 -9.30
CA LYS A 206 -19.87 56.10 -8.22
C LYS A 206 -19.62 54.60 -8.39
N VAL A 207 -18.85 54.02 -7.47
CA VAL A 207 -18.68 52.57 -7.38
C VAL A 207 -19.93 51.99 -6.73
N GLU A 208 -20.77 51.33 -7.52
CA GLU A 208 -21.80 50.45 -6.97
C GLU A 208 -21.11 49.29 -6.23
N LYS A 209 -21.48 49.08 -4.97
CA LYS A 209 -21.03 47.96 -4.16
C LYS A 209 -21.56 46.67 -4.78
N SER A 210 -20.75 45.99 -5.58
CA SER A 210 -20.99 44.58 -5.88
C SER A 210 -20.67 43.77 -4.63
N VAL A 211 -21.69 43.07 -4.12
CA VAL A 211 -21.56 42.09 -3.06
C VAL A 211 -20.63 40.97 -3.58
N PRO A 212 -19.62 40.52 -2.81
CA PRO A 212 -18.80 39.40 -3.22
C PRO A 212 -19.69 38.15 -3.31
N VAL A 213 -19.82 37.60 -4.53
CA VAL A 213 -20.31 36.25 -4.73
C VAL A 213 -19.27 35.32 -4.13
N LEU A 214 -19.52 34.86 -2.91
CA LEU A 214 -18.78 33.79 -2.27
C LEU A 214 -18.98 32.54 -3.15
N CYS A 215 -17.97 32.18 -3.95
CA CYS A 215 -17.96 30.89 -4.63
C CYS A 215 -17.81 29.82 -3.54
N GLY A 216 -18.93 29.22 -3.15
CA GLY A 216 -18.99 28.14 -2.19
C GLY A 216 -18.30 26.90 -2.75
N TYR A 217 -17.26 26.44 -2.05
CA TYR A 217 -17.00 25.02 -1.96
C TYR A 217 -17.67 24.51 -0.69
N THR A 218 -18.87 23.95 -0.84
CA THR A 218 -19.45 23.05 0.16
C THR A 218 -18.91 21.65 -0.11
N TYR A 219 -17.88 21.23 0.64
CA TYR A 219 -17.84 19.82 1.01
C TYR A 219 -18.82 19.65 2.15
N GLY A 220 -19.98 19.10 1.80
CA GLY A 220 -21.01 18.72 2.75
C GLY A 220 -20.42 17.80 3.81
N SER A 221 -20.76 18.13 5.04
CA SER A 221 -20.55 17.36 6.24
C SER A 221 -21.06 15.92 6.10
N SER A 222 -20.26 14.95 6.54
CA SER A 222 -20.79 13.94 7.44
C SER A 222 -19.71 13.51 8.45
N GLY A 223 -19.84 14.08 9.65
CA GLY A 223 -19.69 13.37 10.92
C GLY A 223 -18.30 12.90 11.32
N TRP A 224 -17.51 13.80 11.89
CA TRP A 224 -16.71 13.51 13.08
C TRP A 224 -16.74 14.77 13.95
N ASP A 225 -17.67 14.76 14.90
CA ASP A 225 -17.73 15.74 15.98
C ASP A 225 -16.45 15.67 16.84
N ASP A 226 -15.95 16.86 17.15
CA ASP A 226 -15.23 17.29 18.34
C ASP A 226 -13.97 16.54 18.79
N VAL A 227 -12.83 17.02 18.30
CA VAL A 227 -11.67 17.23 19.18
C VAL A 227 -11.27 18.71 19.07
N ASP A 228 -11.45 19.41 20.17
CA ASP A 228 -11.14 20.82 20.37
C ASP A 228 -9.60 21.00 20.41
N VAL A 229 -9.00 21.53 19.32
CA VAL A 229 -7.53 21.75 19.19
C VAL A 229 -7.22 23.22 18.92
N LEU A 230 -8.09 24.16 19.31
CA LEU A 230 -7.92 25.59 19.00
C LEU A 230 -7.87 26.53 20.21
N SER A 231 -7.31 26.08 21.33
CA SER A 231 -7.06 26.98 22.47
C SER A 231 -5.61 26.97 22.98
N VAL A 232 -4.60 27.01 22.10
CA VAL A 232 -3.23 27.46 22.48
C VAL A 232 -2.49 28.03 21.26
N VAL A 233 -2.98 29.12 20.65
CA VAL A 233 -2.15 29.94 19.74
C VAL A 233 -2.53 31.42 19.88
N GLU A 234 -2.26 32.00 21.04
CA GLU A 234 -2.17 33.46 21.19
C GLU A 234 -1.15 33.80 22.29
N GLU A 235 0.13 33.58 21.99
CA GLU A 235 1.23 34.48 22.38
C GLU A 235 2.56 33.88 21.90
N GLN A 236 3.43 34.76 21.39
CA GLN A 236 4.82 34.51 20.99
C GLN A 236 5.11 34.00 19.57
N VAL A 237 4.71 34.79 18.56
CA VAL A 237 5.50 34.90 17.33
C VAL A 237 6.53 36.02 17.53
N GLY A 238 7.66 35.66 18.12
CA GLY A 238 8.72 36.61 18.48
C GLY A 238 10.06 35.96 18.75
N ALA A 239 10.44 34.89 18.05
CA ALA A 239 11.84 34.49 17.80
C ALA A 239 11.85 33.21 16.97
N GLY A 240 12.55 33.23 15.84
CA GLY A 240 12.76 32.05 15.01
C GLY A 240 13.47 30.93 15.77
N ARG A 241 12.79 29.79 15.92
CA ARG A 241 13.33 28.45 16.19
C ARG A 241 12.22 27.46 15.86
N TYR A 242 12.33 26.73 14.76
CA TYR A 242 11.45 25.59 14.49
C TYR A 242 11.80 24.47 15.48
N GLY A 243 11.10 24.45 16.62
CA GLY A 243 11.11 23.36 17.57
C GLY A 243 10.31 22.17 17.01
N LEU A 244 11.01 21.08 16.78
CA LEU A 244 10.52 19.81 16.27
C LEU A 244 9.74 19.06 17.38
N TRP A 245 8.46 18.74 17.17
CA TRP A 245 7.75 17.75 18.01
C TRP A 245 7.66 16.42 17.24
N ILE A 246 8.70 15.59 17.36
CA ILE A 246 8.62 14.18 16.99
C ILE A 246 8.07 13.42 18.20
N TRP A 247 6.87 12.86 18.05
CA TRP A 247 6.34 11.87 18.99
C TRP A 247 7.21 10.61 18.90
N PHE A 248 8.13 10.43 19.85
CA PHE A 248 8.72 9.14 20.12
C PHE A 248 7.65 8.24 20.75
N LEU A 249 7.04 7.36 19.95
CA LEU A 249 6.33 6.20 20.48
C LEU A 249 7.36 5.33 21.22
N LYS A 250 7.36 5.40 22.56
CA LYS A 250 8.09 4.46 23.40
C LYS A 250 7.65 3.04 23.02
N PRO A 251 8.57 2.10 22.75
CA PRO A 251 8.19 0.71 22.55
C PRO A 251 7.54 0.20 23.83
N ARG A 252 6.26 -0.19 23.76
CA ARG A 252 5.62 -0.97 24.83
C ARG A 252 6.37 -2.30 24.92
N THR A 253 7.06 -2.51 26.03
CA THR A 253 7.65 -3.81 26.37
C THR A 253 6.54 -4.85 26.40
N TRP A 254 6.58 -5.79 25.46
CA TRP A 254 5.69 -6.93 25.41
C TRP A 254 6.05 -7.86 26.58
N LYS A 255 5.13 -8.00 27.55
CA LYS A 255 5.20 -9.05 28.56
C LYS A 255 4.33 -10.22 28.07
N PRO A 256 4.89 -11.43 27.88
CA PRO A 256 4.07 -12.60 27.61
C PRO A 256 3.31 -12.96 28.89
N SER A 257 1.98 -12.99 28.81
CA SER A 257 1.15 -13.69 29.79
C SER A 257 1.15 -15.17 29.40
N PHE A 258 1.75 -15.99 30.26
CA PHE A 258 1.59 -17.45 30.27
C PHE A 258 0.15 -17.83 30.62
#